data_AF-A0A6G3LPW3-F1
#
_entry.id   AF-A0A6G3LPW3-F1
#
_cell.length_a   1.000
_cell.length_b   1.000
_cell.length_c   1.000
_cell.angle_alpha   90.00
_cell.angle_beta   90.00
_cell.angle_gamma   90.00
#
_symmetry.space_group_name_H-M   'P 1'
#
loop_
_entity.id
_entity.type
_entity.pdbx_description
1 polymer ?
#
loop_
_entity_poly.entity_id
_entity_poly.type
_entity_poly.pdbx_seq_one_letter_code
_entity_poly.pdbx_strand_id
1 'polypeptide(L)'
;MAYEELGALVDILLRHVENLDRSERRISNVSSPAAAASVALYKSWKASLLRLARKAREVYEEASGGNRLAASIDACELFDMVNKVILGSSPEDPVFLELRPTLSYLRSTAMAICSV
;
A
#
# COMPACT_ATOMS: atom_id res chain seq x y z
N MET A 1 -8.97 15.50 -9.19
CA MET A 1 -7.50 15.34 -9.19
C MET A 1 -7.02 14.46 -8.04
N ALA A 2 -6.82 14.94 -6.79
CA ALA A 2 -6.22 14.11 -5.73
C ALA A 2 -6.97 12.79 -5.41
N TYR A 3 -8.31 12.78 -5.45
CA TYR A 3 -9.10 11.56 -5.26
C TYR A 3 -9.02 10.59 -6.45
N GLU A 4 -8.93 11.08 -7.69
CA GLU A 4 -8.77 10.22 -8.88
C GLU A 4 -7.39 9.57 -8.89
N GLU A 5 -6.37 10.28 -8.41
CA GLU A 5 -5.02 9.72 -8.19
C GLU A 5 -5.02 8.58 -7.17
N LEU A 6 -5.87 8.63 -6.13
CA LEU A 6 -6.04 7.51 -5.20
C LEU A 6 -6.56 6.26 -5.90
N GLY A 7 -7.51 6.40 -6.83
CA GLY A 7 -8.01 5.28 -7.63
C GLY A 7 -6.90 4.59 -8.42
N ALA A 8 -6.07 5.38 -9.12
CA ALA A 8 -4.90 4.84 -9.85
C ALA A 8 -3.86 4.20 -8.91
N LEU A 9 -3.66 4.77 -7.72
CA LEU A 9 -2.77 4.22 -6.70
C LEU A 9 -3.25 2.87 -6.17
N VAL A 10 -4.57 2.68 -6.00
CA VAL A 10 -5.16 1.38 -5.63
C VAL A 10 -4.77 0.31 -6.65
N ASP A 11 -4.92 0.59 -7.95
CA ASP A 11 -4.57 -0.37 -9.00
C ASP A 11 -3.07 -0.71 -9.00
N ILE A 12 -2.20 0.27 -8.75
CA ILE A 12 -0.75 0.06 -8.64
C ILE A 12 -0.43 -0.84 -7.44
N LEU A 13 -1.03 -0.57 -6.27
CA LEU A 13 -0.83 -1.40 -5.06
C LEU A 13 -1.27 -2.85 -5.30
N LEU A 14 -2.43 -3.05 -5.93
CA LEU A 14 -2.94 -4.39 -6.25
C LEU A 14 -2.04 -5.12 -7.25
N ARG A 15 -1.48 -4.42 -8.24
CA ARG A 15 -0.50 -5.00 -9.16
C ARG A 15 0.77 -5.46 -8.44
N HIS A 16 1.26 -4.72 -7.44
CA HIS A 16 2.38 -5.18 -6.61
C HIS A 16 2.01 -6.42 -5.80
N VAL A 17 0.79 -6.52 -5.27
CA VAL A 17 0.29 -7.73 -4.59
C VAL A 17 0.34 -8.94 -5.53
N GLU A 18 -0.12 -8.80 -6.76
CA GLU A 18 -0.05 -9.87 -7.77
C GLU A 18 1.39 -10.27 -8.10
N ASN A 19 2.30 -9.31 -8.20
CA ASN A 19 3.71 -9.60 -8.47
C ASN A 19 4.33 -10.38 -7.31
N LEU A 20 4.02 -10.01 -6.06
CA LEU A 20 4.44 -10.76 -4.87
C LEU A 20 3.85 -12.17 -4.83
N ASP A 21 2.59 -12.36 -5.24
CA ASP A 21 1.98 -13.68 -5.37
C ASP A 21 2.71 -14.56 -6.38
N ARG A 22 3.07 -14.01 -7.55
CA ARG A 22 3.85 -14.74 -8.56
C ARG A 22 5.24 -15.10 -8.02
N SER A 23 5.90 -14.17 -7.33
CA SER A 23 7.21 -14.39 -6.71
C SER A 23 7.14 -15.46 -5.62
N GLU A 24 6.12 -15.44 -4.77
CA GLU A 24 5.88 -16.48 -3.74
C GLU A 24 5.72 -17.85 -4.38
N ARG A 25 4.86 -18.00 -5.39
CA ARG A 25 4.61 -19.29 -6.07
C ARG A 25 5.85 -19.87 -6.73
N ARG A 26 6.77 -19.02 -7.22
CA ARG A 26 8.03 -19.49 -7.84
C ARG A 26 8.98 -20.13 -6.83
N ILE A 27 8.95 -19.68 -5.58
CA ILE A 27 9.90 -20.13 -4.55
C ILE A 27 9.25 -20.98 -3.45
N SER A 28 7.92 -21.18 -3.49
CA SER A 28 7.17 -21.90 -2.46
C SER A 28 7.59 -23.35 -2.29
N ASN A 29 8.10 -23.97 -3.36
CA ASN A 29 8.53 -25.38 -3.37
C ASN A 29 10.04 -25.53 -3.12
N VAL A 30 10.76 -24.42 -2.88
CA VAL A 30 12.20 -24.44 -2.62
C VAL A 30 12.42 -24.63 -1.12
N SER A 31 12.90 -25.81 -0.75
CA SER A 31 13.22 -26.14 0.65
C SER A 31 14.56 -25.51 1.06
N SER A 32 14.54 -24.23 1.45
CA SER A 32 15.67 -23.55 2.08
C SER A 32 15.21 -22.50 3.11
N PRO A 33 16.01 -22.22 4.17
CA PRO A 33 15.68 -21.17 5.13
C PRO A 33 15.51 -19.78 4.49
N ALA A 34 16.32 -19.47 3.47
CA ALA A 34 16.23 -18.22 2.73
C ALA A 34 14.92 -18.10 1.94
N ALA A 35 14.47 -19.18 1.31
CA ALA A 35 13.19 -19.22 0.61
C ALA A 35 12.02 -19.04 1.61
N ALA A 36 12.06 -19.71 2.76
CA ALA A 36 11.04 -19.56 3.80
C ALA A 36 10.96 -18.11 4.33
N ALA A 37 12.11 -17.48 4.59
CA ALA A 37 12.17 -16.08 5.00
C ALA A 37 11.61 -15.14 3.93
N SER A 38 11.94 -15.37 2.66
CA SER A 38 11.42 -14.57 1.54
C SER A 38 9.89 -14.71 1.38
N VAL A 39 9.35 -15.93 1.53
CA VAL A 39 7.90 -16.15 1.51
C VAL A 39 7.20 -15.42 2.66
N ALA A 40 7.76 -15.46 3.87
CA ALA A 40 7.21 -14.74 5.02
C ALA A 40 7.21 -13.22 4.77
N LEU A 41 8.29 -12.70 4.18
CA LEU A 41 8.42 -11.30 3.78
C LEU A 41 7.32 -10.92 2.76
N TYR A 42 7.16 -11.70 1.69
CA TYR A 42 6.13 -11.43 0.68
C TYR A 42 4.73 -11.45 1.26
N LYS A 43 4.42 -12.40 2.15
CA LYS A 43 3.13 -12.46 2.84
C LYS A 43 2.86 -11.22 3.70
N SER A 44 3.86 -10.76 4.44
CA SER A 44 3.77 -9.53 5.24
C SER A 44 3.49 -8.32 4.34
N TRP A 45 4.24 -8.16 3.26
CA TRP A 45 4.06 -7.05 2.32
C TRP A 45 2.71 -7.07 1.63
N LYS A 46 2.24 -8.23 1.17
CA LYS A 46 0.89 -8.36 0.60
C LYS A 46 -0.20 -7.91 1.56
N ALA A 47 -0.11 -8.30 2.84
CA ALA A 47 -1.08 -7.89 3.85
C ALA A 47 -1.09 -6.37 4.05
N SER A 48 0.10 -5.75 4.12
CA SER A 48 0.24 -4.29 4.21
C SER A 48 -0.35 -3.59 2.98
N LEU A 49 0.01 -4.03 1.77
CA LEU A 49 -0.47 -3.43 0.52
C LEU A 49 -1.98 -3.57 0.35
N LEU A 50 -2.55 -4.73 0.66
CA LEU A 50 -4.01 -4.95 0.61
C LEU A 50 -4.75 -4.05 1.60
N ARG A 51 -4.19 -3.85 2.80
CA ARG A 51 -4.78 -2.96 3.81
C ARG A 51 -4.73 -1.50 3.35
N LEU A 52 -3.62 -1.05 2.79
CA LEU A 52 -3.48 0.30 2.22
C LEU A 52 -4.43 0.52 1.03
N ALA A 53 -4.51 -0.45 0.11
CA ALA A 53 -5.39 -0.38 -1.06
C ALA A 53 -6.86 -0.30 -0.66
N ARG A 54 -7.28 -1.08 0.35
CA ARG A 54 -8.64 -1.01 0.88
C ARG A 54 -8.95 0.38 1.42
N LYS A 55 -8.09 0.93 2.28
CA LYS A 55 -8.33 2.25 2.87
C LYS A 55 -8.31 3.37 1.82
N ALA A 56 -7.38 3.31 0.86
CA ALA A 56 -7.35 4.25 -0.27
C ALA A 56 -8.64 4.20 -1.12
N ARG A 57 -9.20 3.00 -1.29
CA ARG A 57 -10.48 2.82 -1.98
C ARG A 57 -11.66 3.38 -1.20
N GLU A 58 -11.71 3.17 0.12
CA GLU A 58 -12.73 3.77 0.99
C GLU A 58 -12.73 5.31 0.85
N VAL A 59 -11.56 5.95 0.92
CA VAL A 59 -11.42 7.42 0.72
C VAL A 59 -11.95 7.85 -0.65
N TYR A 60 -11.59 7.12 -1.71
CA TYR A 60 -12.03 7.43 -3.07
C TYR A 60 -13.55 7.29 -3.23
N GLU A 61 -14.15 6.24 -2.68
CA GLU A 61 -15.58 5.97 -2.78
C GLU A 61 -16.40 7.00 -1.98
N GLU A 62 -15.98 7.37 -0.76
CA GLU A 62 -16.61 8.43 0.03
C GLU A 62 -16.59 9.79 -0.69
N ALA A 63 -15.43 10.14 -1.27
CA ALA A 63 -15.30 11.38 -2.04
C ALA A 63 -16.19 11.39 -3.29
N SER A 64 -16.25 10.26 -3.99
CA SER A 64 -17.08 10.08 -5.19
C SER A 64 -18.57 10.12 -4.88
N GLY A 65 -18.97 9.69 -3.68
CA GLY A 65 -20.33 9.80 -3.15
C GLY A 65 -20.71 11.21 -2.67
N GLY A 66 -19.78 12.17 -2.66
CA GLY A 66 -19.99 13.55 -2.23
C GLY A 66 -19.71 13.82 -0.75
N ASN A 67 -19.29 12.80 0.02
CA ASN A 67 -19.02 12.90 1.45
C ASN A 67 -17.60 13.40 1.73
N ARG A 68 -17.31 14.65 1.37
CA ARG A 68 -15.94 15.22 1.46
C ARG A 68 -15.34 15.21 2.87
N LEU A 69 -16.15 15.43 3.91
CA LEU A 69 -15.67 15.42 5.29
C LEU A 69 -15.24 14.00 5.72
N ALA A 70 -16.06 12.99 5.40
CA ALA A 70 -15.72 11.58 5.69
C ALA A 70 -14.44 11.18 4.94
N ALA A 71 -14.35 11.52 3.65
CA ALA A 71 -13.17 11.26 2.85
C ALA A 71 -11.89 11.94 3.38
N SER A 72 -11.99 13.17 3.90
CA SER A 72 -10.86 13.88 4.54
C SER A 72 -10.39 13.16 5.82
N ILE A 73 -11.32 12.74 6.69
CA ILE A 73 -11.01 11.98 7.90
C ILE A 73 -10.34 10.64 7.55
N ASP A 74 -10.91 9.91 6.59
CA ASP A 74 -10.35 8.63 6.14
C ASP A 74 -8.98 8.79 5.47
N ALA A 75 -8.73 9.92 4.80
CA ALA A 75 -7.44 10.24 4.21
C ALA A 75 -6.37 10.52 5.28
N CYS A 76 -6.73 11.12 6.41
CA CYS A 76 -5.82 11.27 7.54
C CYS A 76 -5.42 9.90 8.11
N GLU A 77 -6.38 8.98 8.27
CA GLU A 77 -6.08 7.62 8.70
C GLU A 77 -5.19 6.89 7.69
N LEU A 78 -5.49 7.02 6.38
CA LEU A 78 -4.64 6.48 5.32
C LEU A 78 -3.21 7.02 5.39
N PHE A 79 -3.05 8.32 5.58
CA PHE A 79 -1.74 8.95 5.74
C PHE A 79 -0.96 8.33 6.90
N ASP A 80 -1.58 8.18 8.07
CA ASP A 80 -0.96 7.57 9.25
C ASP A 80 -0.59 6.11 9.00
N MET A 81 -1.45 5.34 8.33
CA MET A 81 -1.19 3.95 7.96
C MET A 81 0.03 3.83 7.05
N VAL A 82 0.09 4.64 5.99
CA VAL A 82 1.21 4.64 5.04
C VAL A 82 2.50 5.05 5.76
N ASN A 83 2.44 6.08 6.61
CA ASN A 83 3.59 6.56 7.35
C ASN A 83 4.12 5.50 8.32
N LYS A 84 3.24 4.76 9.01
CA LYS A 84 3.62 3.61 9.85
C LYS A 84 4.30 2.50 9.04
N VAL A 85 3.79 2.17 7.85
CA VAL A 85 4.42 1.18 6.97
C VAL A 85 5.83 1.64 6.57
N ILE A 86 5.98 2.89 6.13
CA ILE A 86 7.27 3.45 5.71
C ILE A 86 8.27 3.45 6.87
N LEU A 87 7.87 3.93 8.05
CA LEU A 87 8.76 4.01 9.23
C LEU A 87 9.09 2.65 9.83
N GLY A 88 8.19 1.68 9.70
CA GLY A 88 8.40 0.31 10.17
C GLY A 88 9.18 -0.59 9.19
N SER A 89 9.45 -0.10 7.98
CA SER A 89 10.16 -0.87 6.95
C SER A 89 11.67 -0.74 7.08
N SER A 90 12.39 -1.84 6.87
CA SER A 90 13.86 -1.80 6.82
C SER A 90 14.32 -1.10 5.53
N PRO A 91 15.31 -0.20 5.59
CA PRO A 91 15.86 0.44 4.39
C PRO A 91 16.59 -0.54 3.45
N GLU A 92 16.94 -1.73 3.95
CA GLU A 92 17.59 -2.79 3.17
C GLU A 92 16.59 -3.81 2.62
N ASP A 93 15.30 -3.69 2.96
CA ASP A 93 14.27 -4.59 2.45
C ASP A 93 14.07 -4.36 0.93
N PRO A 94 14.31 -5.38 0.09
CA PRO A 94 14.21 -5.23 -1.36
C PRO A 94 12.80 -4.90 -1.83
N VAL A 95 11.77 -5.39 -1.13
CA VAL A 95 10.37 -5.10 -1.47
C VAL A 95 10.04 -3.65 -1.10
N PHE A 96 10.53 -3.17 0.05
CA PHE A 96 10.37 -1.77 0.43
C PHE A 96 11.04 -0.83 -0.57
N LEU A 97 12.27 -1.12 -0.99
CA LEU A 97 13.01 -0.28 -1.93
C LEU A 97 12.27 -0.11 -3.26
N GLU A 98 11.65 -1.18 -3.76
CA GLU A 98 10.80 -1.15 -4.96
C GLU A 98 9.53 -0.31 -4.73
N LEU A 99 8.86 -0.48 -3.59
CA LEU A 99 7.59 0.17 -3.27
C LEU A 99 7.73 1.62 -2.77
N ARG A 100 8.92 2.03 -2.34
CA ARG A 100 9.16 3.32 -1.67
C ARG A 100 8.62 4.53 -2.46
N PRO A 101 8.79 4.62 -3.81
CA PRO A 101 8.21 5.73 -4.57
C PRO A 101 6.67 5.74 -4.51
N THR A 102 6.04 4.59 -4.71
CA THR A 102 4.57 4.43 -4.65
C THR A 102 4.02 4.77 -3.27
N LEU A 103 4.65 4.27 -2.21
CA LEU A 103 4.24 4.57 -0.83
C LEU A 103 4.44 6.04 -0.48
N SER A 104 5.54 6.65 -0.94
CA SER A 104 5.79 8.08 -0.72
C SER A 104 4.75 8.94 -1.43
N TYR A 105 4.40 8.59 -2.67
CA TYR A 105 3.38 9.29 -3.44
C TYR A 105 2.01 9.15 -2.78
N LEU A 106 1.61 7.93 -2.39
CA LEU A 106 0.38 7.68 -1.65
C LEU A 106 0.29 8.48 -0.35
N ARG A 107 1.40 8.55 0.41
CA ARG A 107 1.48 9.36 1.62
C ARG A 107 1.22 10.84 1.32
N SER A 108 1.88 11.39 0.30
CA SER A 108 1.72 12.79 -0.09
C SER A 108 0.30 13.10 -0.57
N THR A 109 -0.31 12.22 -1.38
CA THR A 109 -1.70 12.36 -1.82
C THR A 109 -2.68 12.30 -0.65
N ALA A 110 -2.50 11.34 0.27
CA ALA A 110 -3.33 11.22 1.47
C ALA A 110 -3.23 12.47 2.37
N MET A 111 -2.01 12.99 2.58
CA MET A 111 -1.79 14.23 3.34
C MET A 111 -2.47 15.43 2.69
N ALA A 112 -2.37 15.54 1.36
CA ALA A 112 -2.98 16.64 0.62
C ALA A 112 -4.51 16.64 0.75
N ILE A 113 -5.14 15.47 0.89
CA ILE A 113 -6.57 15.33 1.10
C ILE A 113 -6.96 15.57 2.56
N CYS A 114 -6.21 15.03 3.51
CA CYS A 114 -6.42 15.20 4.95
C CYS A 114 -6.35 16.68 5.40
N SER A 115 -5.61 17.50 4.66
CA SER A 115 -5.42 18.93 4.98
C SER A 115 -6.53 19.85 4.44
N VAL A 116 -7.61 19.27 3.89
CA VAL A 116 -8.75 19.98 3.27
C VAL A 116 -9.95 20.02 4.21
#